data_AF-A0A1R1QPQ9-F1
#
_entry.id   AF-A0A1R1QPQ9-F1
#
_cell.length_a   1.000
_cell.length_b   1.000
_cell.length_c   1.000
_cell.angle_alpha   90.00
_cell.angle_beta   90.00
_cell.angle_gamma   90.00
#
_symmetry.space_group_name_H-M   'P 1'
#
loop_
_entity.id
_entity.type
_entity.pdbx_description
1 polymer ?
#
loop_
_entity_poly.entity_id
_entity_poly.type
_entity_poly.pdbx_seq_one_letter_code
_entity_poly.pdbx_strand_id
1 'polypeptide(L)' 'MILYDAIKWKYPDATPNKDFVLRNDGDGPYIEQWNVRAPIPTEEELQIWWKESQKGRSFVPPDSF' A
#
# COMPACT_ATOMS: atom_id res chain seq x y z
N MET A 1 -0.14 -6.33 -7.15
CA MET A 1 -0.48 -5.26 -6.18
C MET A 1 0.77 -4.92 -5.40
N ILE A 2 1.04 -3.65 -5.13
CA ILE A 2 2.16 -3.27 -4.25
C ILE A 2 1.57 -2.89 -2.89
N LEU A 3 1.73 -3.78 -1.89
CA LEU A 3 1.28 -3.54 -0.51
C LEU A 3 1.87 -2.26 0.07
N TYR A 4 3.12 -1.98 -0.27
CA TYR A 4 3.79 -0.76 0.16
C TYR A 4 3.03 0.50 -0.25
N ASP A 5 2.66 0.65 -1.52
CA ASP A 5 1.89 1.81 -2.01
C ASP A 5 0.51 1.89 -1.34
N ALA A 6 -0.18 0.75 -1.15
CA ALA A 6 -1.48 0.70 -0.49
C ALA A 6 -1.41 1.20 0.97
N ILE A 7 -0.44 0.68 1.73
CA ILE A 7 -0.22 1.06 3.13
C ILE A 7 0.25 2.51 3.22
N LYS A 8 1.18 2.94 2.37
CA LYS A 8 1.66 4.34 2.33
C LYS A 8 0.57 5.33 1.93
N TRP A 9 -0.36 4.93 1.06
CA TRP A 9 -1.50 5.76 0.69
C TRP A 9 -2.43 6.01 1.89
N LYS A 10 -2.75 4.96 2.64
CA LYS A 10 -3.64 5.06 3.80
C LYS A 10 -2.95 5.66 5.03
N TYR A 11 -1.70 5.27 5.25
CA TYR A 11 -0.85 5.64 6.38
C TYR A 11 0.46 6.24 5.86
N PRO A 12 0.44 7.49 5.36
CA PRO A 12 1.65 8.15 4.88
C PRO A 12 2.73 8.29 5.98
N ASP A 13 2.27 8.43 7.23
CA ASP A 13 3.09 8.55 8.44
C ASP A 13 3.71 7.21 8.90
N ALA A 14 3.14 6.07 8.48
CA ALA A 14 3.67 4.77 8.87
C ALA A 14 5.06 4.57 8.25
N THR A 15 6.03 4.22 9.10
CA THR A 15 7.42 4.02 8.70
C THR A 15 7.66 2.55 8.35
N PRO A 16 8.06 2.25 7.10
CA PRO A 16 8.45 0.88 6.74
C PRO A 16 9.64 0.43 7.58
N ASN A 17 9.68 -0.84 7.95
CA ASN A 17 10.66 -1.45 8.86
C ASN A 17 10.62 -0.97 10.32
N LYS A 18 9.59 -0.21 10.71
CA LYS A 18 9.37 0.22 12.10
C LYS A 18 7.94 0.02 12.56
N ASP A 19 6.99 0.58 11.82
CA ASP A 19 5.57 0.45 12.09
C ASP A 19 4.98 -0.77 11.36
N PHE A 20 5.55 -1.14 10.22
CA PHE A 20 5.22 -2.38 9.53
C PHE A 20 6.46 -2.90 8.79
N VAL A 21 6.63 -4.22 8.76
CA VAL A 21 7.71 -4.89 8.03
C VAL A 21 7.09 -5.64 6.88
N LEU A 22 7.52 -5.31 5.65
CA LEU A 22 7.15 -6.06 4.46
C LEU A 22 8.27 -7.03 4.10
N ARG A 23 7.92 -8.29 3.92
CA ARG A 23 8.80 -9.32 3.37
C ARG A 23 8.35 -9.71 1.99
N ASN A 24 9.29 -10.19 1.19
CA ASN A 24 9.00 -10.74 -0.11
C ASN A 24 9.72 -12.10 -0.20
N ASP A 25 8.96 -13.17 -0.09
CA ASP A 25 9.48 -14.56 -0.18
C ASP A 25 9.48 -15.10 -1.61
N GLY A 26 9.26 -14.24 -2.61
CA GLY A 26 9.26 -14.60 -4.03
C GLY A 26 7.87 -14.83 -4.63
N ASP A 27 6.85 -15.03 -3.80
CA ASP A 27 5.43 -15.09 -4.22
C ASP A 27 4.77 -13.68 -4.23
N GLY A 28 5.35 -12.75 -3.48
CA GLY A 28 4.90 -11.37 -3.40
C GLY A 28 5.25 -10.73 -2.07
N PRO A 29 5.14 -9.39 -1.97
CA PRO A 29 5.27 -8.71 -0.70
C PRO A 29 4.12 -9.13 0.24
N TYR A 30 4.41 -9.44 1.51
CA TYR A 30 3.45 -9.67 2.59
C TYR A 30 3.87 -8.91 3.86
N ILE A 31 2.90 -8.65 4.75
CA ILE A 31 3.15 -8.01 6.03
C ILE A 31 3.69 -9.06 7.01
N GLU A 32 4.98 -9.01 7.32
CA GLU A 32 5.62 -9.89 8.32
C GLU A 32 5.34 -9.39 9.74
N GLN A 33 5.43 -8.08 9.96
CA GLN A 33 5.11 -7.45 11.24
C GLN A 33 4.21 -6.24 11.04
N TRP A 34 3.25 -6.09 11.94
CA TRP A 34 2.34 -4.96 11.99
C TRP A 34 2.33 -4.38 13.40
N ASN A 35 2.94 -3.21 13.54
CA ASN A 35 3.08 -2.45 14.78
C ASN A 35 2.35 -1.10 14.73
N VAL A 36 1.54 -0.88 13.69
CA VAL A 36 0.64 0.27 13.60
C VAL A 36 -0.46 0.09 14.65
N ARG A 37 -0.88 1.17 15.32
CA ARG A 37 -2.05 1.18 16.23
C ARG A 37 -3.39 1.11 15.47
N ALA A 38 -3.46 0.26 14.47
CA ALA A 38 -4.61 0.03 13.62
C ALA A 38 -4.77 -1.48 13.42
N PRO A 39 -5.98 -1.98 13.15
CA PRO A 39 -6.15 -3.37 12.75
C PRO A 39 -5.30 -3.69 11.52
N ILE A 40 -4.83 -4.94 11.43
CA ILE A 40 -4.14 -5.43 10.24
C ILE A 40 -5.16 -5.39 9.09
N PRO A 41 -4.85 -4.69 7.98
CA PRO A 41 -5.79 -4.59 6.88
C PRO A 41 -5.99 -5.93 6.19
N THR A 42 -7.22 -6.18 5.73
CA THR A 42 -7.50 -7.36 4.90
C THR A 42 -7.02 -7.16 3.47
N GLU A 43 -6.90 -8.25 2.72
CA GLU A 43 -6.50 -8.20 1.31
C GLU A 43 -7.47 -7.36 0.46
N GLU A 44 -8.76 -7.36 0.81
CA GLU A 44 -9.78 -6.53 0.17
C GLU A 44 -9.52 -5.03 0.40
N GLU A 45 -9.22 -4.63 1.64
CA GLU A 45 -8.88 -3.24 1.98
C GLU A 45 -7.60 -2.80 1.27
N LEU A 46 -6.59 -3.66 1.26
CA LEU A 46 -5.32 -3.42 0.57
C LEU A 46 -5.53 -3.22 -0.94
N GLN A 47 -6.40 -4.03 -1.56
CA GLN A 47 -6.77 -3.85 -2.96
C GLN A 47 -7.50 -2.53 -3.22
N ILE A 48 -8.40 -2.12 -2.32
CA ILE A 48 -9.08 -0.82 -2.42
C ILE A 48 -8.07 0.31 -2.34
N TRP A 49 -7.19 0.31 -1.33
CA TRP A 49 -6.19 1.37 -1.15
C TRP A 49 -5.19 1.42 -2.30
N TRP A 50 -4.78 0.25 -2.82
CA TRP A 50 -3.92 0.18 -4.00
C TRP A 50 -4.62 0.77 -5.24
N LYS A 51 -5.88 0.40 -5.51
CA LYS A 51 -6.65 0.94 -6.64
C LYS A 51 -6.81 2.47 -6.54
N GLU A 52 -7.11 2.98 -5.34
CA GLU A 52 -7.26 4.42 -5.10
C GLU A 52 -5.93 5.16 -5.24
N SER A 53 -4.83 4.58 -4.73
CA SER A 53 -3.47 5.11 -4.92
C SER A 53 -3.10 5.21 -6.41
N GLN A 54 -3.45 4.20 -7.21
CA GLN A 54 -3.24 4.22 -8.66
C GLN A 54 -4.11 5.29 -9.33
N LYS A 55 -5.39 5.45 -8.96
CA LYS A 55 -6.23 6.53 -9.51
C LYS A 55 -5.63 7.92 -9.29
N GLY A 56 -5.05 8.17 -8.11
CA GLY A 56 -4.38 9.43 -7.81
C GLY A 56 -3.11 9.67 -8.65
N ARG A 57 -2.43 8.59 -9.05
CA ARG A 57 -1.21 8.64 -9.88
C ARG A 57 -1.50 8.66 -11.39
N SER A 58 -2.67 8.15 -11.79
CA SER A 58 -3.14 8.07 -13.18
C SER A 58 -3.88 9.33 -13.66
N PHE A 59 -3.93 10.42 -12.88
CA PHE A 59 -4.24 11.73 -13.46
C PHE A 59 -3.00 12.26 -14.19
N VAL A 60 -2.60 11.58 -15.26
CA VAL A 60 -2.13 12.31 -16.43
C VAL A 60 -3.41 12.95 -17.00
N PRO A 61 -3.56 14.29 -17.04
CA PRO A 61 -4.61 14.87 -17.87
C PRO A 61 -4.45 14.25 -19.26
N PRO A 62 -5.54 13.88 -19.97
CA PRO A 62 -5.41 13.31 -21.30
C PRO A 62 -4.63 14.32 -22.13
N ASP A 63 -3.36 14.00 -22.39
CA ASP A 63 -2.51 14.81 -23.24
C ASP A 63 -3.20 14.82 -24.59
N SER A 64 -3.84 15.95 -24.84
CA SER A 64 -4.56 16.28 -26.03
C SER A 64 -3.51 16.68 -27.05
N PHE A 65 -3.10 15.77 -27.91
CA PHE A 65 -2.37 16.10 -29.15
C PHE A 65 -2.77 15.16 -30.28
#